data_AF-A0A4Q7ZRU2-F1
#
_entry.id   AF-A0A4Q7ZRU2-F1
#
_cell.length_a   1.000
_cell.length_b   1.000
_cell.length_c   1.000
_cell.angle_alpha   90.00
_cell.angle_beta   90.00
_cell.angle_gamma   90.00
#
_symmetry.space_group_name_H-M   'P 1'
#
loop_
_entity.id
_entity.type
_entity.pdbx_description
1 polymer ?
#
loop_
_entity_poly.entity_id
_entity_poly.type
_entity_poly.pdbx_seq_one_letter_code
_entity_poly.pdbx_strand_id
1 'polypeptide(L)'
;MSTILHTINRHLFTLLAVVAMTLGLAVIGGPASAAAISASQVTLIRTGGFAGVHDCYVVDSTTVHADTPRLMQLVSSWQFRRLDATYPASTQGADRFVYTVVVRYGHRWTKTVHTIEGADAPAVLWQTISLTQQISLDVSSTPAR
;
A
#
# COMPACT_ATOMS: atom_id res chain seq x y z
N MET A 1 -91.36 22.86 -3.93
CA MET A 1 -90.97 21.43 -3.90
C MET A 1 -89.56 21.37 -3.31
N SER A 2 -89.47 21.35 -1.98
CA SER A 2 -89.24 20.14 -1.19
C SER A 2 -87.78 19.68 -1.16
N THR A 3 -87.15 20.06 -0.04
CA THR A 3 -86.34 19.20 0.84
C THR A 3 -84.91 18.82 0.41
N ILE A 4 -83.97 19.65 0.88
CA ILE A 4 -82.78 19.27 1.68
C ILE A 4 -82.75 17.78 2.05
N LEU A 5 -81.67 17.05 1.73
CA LEU A 5 -81.22 15.94 2.58
C LEU A 5 -79.74 15.56 2.32
N HIS A 6 -78.94 15.66 3.39
CA HIS A 6 -77.70 14.94 3.69
C HIS A 6 -76.38 15.30 2.98
N THR A 7 -75.72 16.31 3.55
CA THR A 7 -74.31 16.32 3.98
C THR A 7 -73.73 14.93 4.32
N ILE A 8 -72.47 14.68 3.94
CA ILE A 8 -71.33 14.25 4.80
C ILE A 8 -70.24 13.53 3.97
N ASN A 9 -69.14 14.27 3.80
CA ASN A 9 -67.73 13.84 3.83
C ASN A 9 -67.44 12.33 4.02
N ARG A 10 -66.77 11.69 3.04
CA ARG A 10 -65.92 10.52 3.34
C ARG A 10 -64.78 10.40 2.34
N HIS A 11 -63.61 10.87 2.78
CA HIS A 11 -62.32 10.57 2.18
C HIS A 11 -62.19 9.07 1.90
N LEU A 12 -61.92 8.69 0.65
CA LEU A 12 -61.06 7.55 0.36
C LEU A 12 -60.74 7.50 -1.14
N PHE A 13 -59.45 7.66 -1.43
CA PHE A 13 -58.73 6.89 -2.44
C PHE A 13 -59.15 6.98 -3.90
N THR A 14 -58.30 7.62 -4.72
CA THR A 14 -57.66 7.11 -5.96
C THR A 14 -57.19 8.34 -6.76
N LEU A 15 -55.95 8.85 -6.64
CA LEU A 15 -54.61 8.25 -6.81
C LEU A 15 -54.40 7.68 -8.22
N LEU A 16 -54.25 8.55 -9.21
CA LEU A 16 -53.28 8.41 -10.31
C LEU A 16 -53.22 9.70 -11.14
N ALA A 17 -52.05 9.96 -11.73
CA ALA A 17 -51.75 11.00 -12.73
C ALA A 17 -51.29 12.37 -12.21
N VAL A 18 -50.10 12.40 -11.60
CA VAL A 18 -49.13 13.48 -11.86
C VAL A 18 -47.74 12.84 -12.06
N VAL A 19 -47.50 12.33 -13.27
CA VAL A 19 -46.15 12.05 -13.77
C VAL A 19 -45.69 13.33 -14.43
N ALA A 20 -45.04 14.20 -13.66
CA ALA A 20 -44.44 15.41 -14.17
C ALA A 20 -43.07 15.61 -13.52
N MET A 21 -42.03 15.38 -14.33
CA MET A 21 -40.89 16.28 -14.43
C MET A 21 -39.96 16.39 -13.21
N THR A 22 -39.20 15.33 -12.93
CA THR A 22 -37.95 15.39 -12.14
C THR A 22 -36.80 14.64 -12.83
N LEU A 23 -36.39 15.09 -14.02
CA LEU A 23 -35.06 14.77 -14.54
C LEU A 23 -34.03 15.73 -13.92
N GLY A 24 -33.67 15.47 -12.67
CA GLY A 24 -32.57 16.14 -11.97
C GLY A 24 -31.40 15.17 -11.81
N LEU A 25 -30.43 15.27 -12.71
CA LEU A 25 -29.10 14.64 -12.74
C LEU A 25 -28.65 13.98 -11.41
N ALA A 26 -28.80 12.66 -11.32
CA ALA A 26 -27.96 11.85 -10.44
C ALA A 26 -26.56 11.76 -11.08
N VAL A 27 -25.68 12.72 -10.77
CA VAL A 27 -24.24 12.53 -11.00
C VAL A 27 -23.81 11.42 -10.05
N ILE A 28 -23.67 10.21 -10.60
CA ILE A 28 -23.03 9.08 -9.95
C ILE A 28 -21.56 9.49 -9.81
N GLY A 29 -21.23 10.11 -8.67
CA GLY A 29 -19.85 10.20 -8.21
C GLY A 29 -19.36 8.79 -7.93
N GLY A 30 -18.86 8.11 -8.95
CA GLY A 30 -18.15 6.84 -8.78
C GLY A 30 -17.02 7.02 -7.77
N PRO A 31 -16.63 5.98 -7.02
CA PRO A 31 -15.53 6.11 -6.09
C PRO A 31 -14.32 6.63 -6.85
N ALA A 32 -13.79 7.77 -6.44
CA ALA A 32 -12.51 8.26 -6.94
C ALA A 32 -11.49 7.16 -6.66
N SER A 33 -11.06 6.45 -7.71
CA SER A 33 -10.02 5.44 -7.59
C SER A 33 -8.74 6.18 -7.24
N ALA A 34 -8.37 6.15 -5.96
CA ALA A 34 -7.09 6.67 -5.53
C ALA A 34 -6.01 5.92 -6.30
N ALA A 35 -5.24 6.63 -7.12
CA ALA A 35 -4.16 6.04 -7.90
C ALA A 35 -3.27 5.21 -6.96
N ALA A 36 -3.06 3.94 -7.30
CA ALA A 36 -2.22 3.06 -6.50
C ALA A 36 -0.80 3.64 -6.46
N ILE A 37 -0.30 3.91 -5.24
CA ILE A 37 1.10 4.31 -5.05
C ILE A 37 1.96 3.06 -5.23
N SER A 38 2.63 2.99 -6.36
CA SER A 38 3.49 1.87 -6.74
C SER A 38 4.96 2.20 -6.50
N ALA A 39 5.68 1.27 -5.88
CA ALA A 39 7.13 1.33 -5.79
C ALA A 39 7.78 1.09 -7.15
N SER A 40 8.86 1.82 -7.41
CA SER A 40 9.68 1.71 -8.62
C SER A 40 11.04 1.07 -8.34
N GLN A 41 11.54 1.19 -7.11
CA GLN A 41 12.86 0.74 -6.73
C GLN A 41 12.94 0.54 -5.21
N VAL A 42 13.68 -0.50 -4.81
CA VAL A 42 14.08 -0.78 -3.43
C VAL A 42 15.60 -0.86 -3.39
N THR A 43 16.21 -0.07 -2.53
CA THR A 43 17.63 -0.12 -2.21
C THR A 43 17.79 -0.56 -0.76
N LEU A 44 18.60 -1.59 -0.54
CA LEU A 44 18.96 -2.06 0.79
C LEU A 44 20.46 -1.89 0.99
N ILE A 45 20.84 -1.14 2.01
CA ILE A 45 22.22 -1.05 2.47
C ILE A 45 22.35 -1.90 3.74
N ARG A 46 23.26 -2.86 3.75
CA ARG A 46 23.58 -3.68 4.93
C ARG A 46 25.02 -3.39 5.37
N THR A 47 25.18 -2.98 6.62
CA THR A 47 26.51 -2.73 7.20
C THR A 47 26.73 -3.47 8.51
N GLY A 48 27.98 -3.72 8.88
CA GLY A 48 28.34 -4.27 10.19
C GLY A 48 28.58 -5.77 10.16
N GLY A 49 28.15 -6.45 11.22
CA GLY A 49 28.58 -7.82 11.52
C GLY A 49 30.07 -7.87 11.91
N PHE A 50 30.52 -9.04 12.34
CA PHE A 50 31.88 -9.24 12.89
C PHE A 50 33.01 -8.81 11.93
N ALA A 51 32.81 -8.97 10.61
CA ALA A 51 33.81 -8.63 9.60
C ALA A 51 33.70 -7.18 9.07
N GLY A 52 32.70 -6.40 9.52
CA GLY A 52 32.51 -5.01 9.04
C GLY A 52 32.09 -4.93 7.58
N VAL A 53 31.11 -5.73 7.17
CA VAL A 53 30.61 -5.79 5.78
C VAL A 53 29.94 -4.47 5.38
N HIS A 54 29.97 -4.14 4.08
CA HIS A 54 29.21 -3.04 3.48
C HIS A 54 28.63 -3.47 2.13
N ASP A 55 27.38 -3.92 2.12
CA ASP A 55 26.68 -4.37 0.91
C ASP A 55 25.58 -3.39 0.52
N CYS A 56 25.39 -3.21 -0.79
CA CYS A 56 24.29 -2.46 -1.37
C CYS A 56 23.55 -3.33 -2.38
N TYR A 57 22.28 -3.58 -2.12
CA TYR A 57 21.38 -4.38 -2.95
C TYR A 57 20.34 -3.46 -3.58
N VAL A 58 20.10 -3.60 -4.87
CA VAL A 58 19.15 -2.76 -5.62
C VAL A 58 18.26 -3.65 -6.44
N VAL A 59 16.94 -3.50 -6.24
CA VAL A 59 15.91 -4.16 -7.04
C VAL A 59 14.97 -3.10 -7.56
N ASP A 60 14.82 -3.03 -8.88
CA ASP A 60 13.87 -2.15 -9.55
C ASP A 60 12.64 -2.93 -10.04
N SER A 61 11.59 -2.21 -10.40
CA SER A 61 10.36 -2.82 -10.93
C SER A 61 10.56 -3.55 -12.28
N THR A 62 11.71 -3.37 -12.93
CA THR A 62 12.07 -3.99 -14.21
C THR A 62 13.03 -5.18 -14.04
N THR A 63 13.45 -5.49 -12.81
CA THR A 63 14.40 -6.55 -12.51
C THR A 63 13.75 -7.90 -12.83
N VAL A 64 14.36 -8.66 -13.73
CA VAL A 64 13.82 -9.94 -14.22
C VAL A 64 14.08 -11.04 -13.18
N HIS A 65 13.14 -11.18 -12.24
CA HIS A 65 13.15 -12.23 -11.22
C HIS A 65 11.72 -12.59 -10.82
N ALA A 66 11.46 -13.86 -10.48
CA ALA A 66 10.13 -14.36 -10.15
C ALA A 66 9.48 -13.62 -8.95
N ASP A 67 10.29 -13.23 -7.98
CA ASP A 67 9.85 -12.51 -6.77
C ASP A 67 9.82 -10.97 -6.89
N THR A 68 10.29 -10.37 -7.99
CA THR A 68 10.25 -8.90 -8.16
C THR A 68 8.83 -8.33 -7.99
N PRO A 69 7.78 -8.89 -8.60
CA PRO A 69 6.41 -8.39 -8.41
C PRO A 69 5.96 -8.46 -6.94
N ARG A 70 6.34 -9.52 -6.24
CA ARG A 70 6.02 -9.72 -4.82
C ARG A 70 6.71 -8.66 -3.95
N LEU A 71 8.00 -8.39 -4.18
CA LEU A 71 8.72 -7.34 -3.47
C LEU A 71 8.03 -5.98 -3.70
N MET A 72 7.74 -5.62 -4.96
CA MET A 72 7.11 -4.34 -5.30
C MET A 72 5.71 -4.21 -4.66
N GLN A 73 4.92 -5.29 -4.63
CA GLN A 73 3.63 -5.31 -3.94
C GLN A 73 3.79 -5.13 -2.43
N LEU A 74 4.78 -5.79 -1.82
CA LEU A 74 5.04 -5.72 -0.37
C LEU A 74 5.39 -4.30 0.06
N VAL A 75 6.31 -3.62 -0.64
CA VAL A 75 6.71 -2.25 -0.30
C VAL A 75 5.67 -1.19 -0.71
N SER A 76 4.77 -1.53 -1.63
CA SER A 76 3.60 -0.72 -1.99
C SER A 76 2.42 -0.93 -1.04
N SER A 77 2.49 -1.90 -0.12
CA SER A 77 1.43 -2.16 0.84
C SER A 77 1.29 -1.02 1.85
N TRP A 78 0.09 -0.86 2.39
CA TRP A 78 -0.13 0.11 3.45
C TRP A 78 0.64 -0.22 4.73
N GLN A 79 0.81 -1.52 5.05
CA GLN A 79 1.61 -1.96 6.19
C GLN A 79 3.06 -1.45 6.09
N PHE A 80 3.70 -1.60 4.92
CA PHE A 80 5.07 -1.11 4.73
C PHE A 80 5.14 0.41 4.76
N ARG A 81 4.21 1.11 4.08
CA ARG A 81 4.22 2.58 4.04
C ARG A 81 4.07 3.21 5.42
N ARG A 82 3.37 2.56 6.34
CA ARG A 82 3.14 3.01 7.72
C ARG A 82 4.25 2.67 8.71
N LEU A 83 5.30 1.95 8.29
CA LEU A 83 6.44 1.71 9.15
C LEU A 83 7.02 3.03 9.70
N ASP A 84 7.53 2.99 10.91
CA ASP A 84 8.32 4.06 11.47
C ASP A 84 9.64 4.20 10.70
N ALA A 85 10.29 5.35 10.84
CA ALA A 85 11.57 5.59 10.18
C ALA A 85 12.71 4.76 10.79
N THR A 86 12.57 4.28 12.03
CA THR A 86 13.64 3.59 12.75
C THR A 86 13.10 2.55 13.71
N TYR A 87 13.75 1.38 13.74
CA TYR A 87 13.52 0.31 14.69
C TYR A 87 14.84 -0.04 15.41
N PRO A 88 15.03 0.40 16.66
CA PRO A 88 16.26 0.13 17.40
C PRO A 88 16.28 -1.29 17.96
N ALA A 89 17.48 -1.77 18.30
CA ALA A 89 17.64 -3.03 19.02
C ALA A 89 17.07 -2.92 20.43
N SER A 90 16.39 -3.96 20.90
CA SER A 90 15.94 -4.07 22.30
C SER A 90 17.10 -4.34 23.27
N THR A 91 18.23 -4.82 22.77
CA THR A 91 19.41 -5.21 23.54
C THR A 91 20.68 -4.77 22.83
N GLN A 92 21.74 -4.46 23.58
CA GLN A 92 23.04 -4.12 22.99
C GLN A 92 23.78 -5.39 22.53
N GLY A 93 24.52 -5.29 21.43
CA GLY A 93 25.40 -6.35 20.93
C GLY A 93 26.40 -5.78 19.92
N ALA A 94 27.66 -6.19 20.01
CA ALA A 94 28.76 -5.59 19.25
C ALA A 94 28.74 -5.93 17.75
N ASP A 95 28.15 -7.07 17.37
CA ASP A 95 28.31 -7.65 16.04
C ASP A 95 27.01 -7.77 15.25
N ARG A 96 26.16 -6.74 15.29
CA ARG A 96 24.87 -6.74 14.59
C ARG A 96 24.99 -6.16 13.20
N PHE A 97 24.18 -6.67 12.28
CA PHE A 97 23.95 -5.98 11.02
C PHE A 97 22.97 -4.81 11.19
N VAL A 98 23.30 -3.69 10.57
CA VAL A 98 22.45 -2.51 10.42
C VAL A 98 21.93 -2.48 8.99
N TYR A 99 20.64 -2.22 8.84
CA TYR A 99 19.93 -2.22 7.57
C TYR A 99 19.31 -0.84 7.33
N THR A 100 19.52 -0.30 6.14
CA THR A 100 18.82 0.88 5.65
C THR A 100 18.06 0.50 4.39
N VAL A 101 16.73 0.53 4.47
CA VAL A 101 15.82 0.25 3.34
C VAL A 101 15.32 1.57 2.80
N VAL A 102 15.58 1.83 1.52
CA VAL A 102 15.12 3.02 0.78
C VAL A 102 14.20 2.55 -0.32
N VAL A 103 12.94 2.99 -0.31
CA VAL A 103 11.94 2.67 -1.33
C VAL A 103 11.55 3.93 -2.08
N ARG A 104 11.68 3.92 -3.40
CA ARG A 104 11.29 5.02 -4.28
C ARG A 104 9.95 4.72 -4.94
N TYR A 105 8.99 5.62 -4.82
CA TYR A 105 7.66 5.54 -5.40
C TYR A 105 7.49 6.60 -6.50
N GLY A 106 7.54 6.14 -7.76
CA GLY A 106 7.59 7.04 -8.91
C GLY A 106 8.74 8.06 -8.81
N HIS A 107 8.48 9.30 -9.23
CA HIS A 107 9.52 10.34 -9.34
C HIS A 107 9.64 11.29 -8.14
N ARG A 108 8.78 11.18 -7.11
CA ARG A 108 8.66 12.26 -6.10
C ARG A 108 8.70 11.80 -4.65
N TRP A 109 8.47 10.53 -4.35
CA TRP A 109 8.35 10.09 -2.97
C TRP A 109 9.33 8.96 -2.66
N THR A 110 10.03 9.10 -1.53
CA THR A 110 10.97 8.11 -1.02
C THR A 110 10.63 7.83 0.44
N LYS A 111 10.64 6.55 0.81
CA LYS A 111 10.56 6.12 2.20
C LYS A 111 11.88 5.48 2.61
N THR A 112 12.44 5.95 3.71
CA THR A 112 13.64 5.35 4.33
C THR A 112 13.25 4.75 5.66
N VAL A 113 13.67 3.50 5.90
CA VAL A 113 13.48 2.79 7.16
C VAL A 113 14.83 2.23 7.60
N HIS A 114 15.22 2.53 8.83
CA HIS A 114 16.42 1.99 9.46
C HIS A 114 16.03 0.91 10.46
N THR A 115 16.75 -0.21 10.44
CA THR A 115 16.61 -1.24 11.48
C THR A 115 17.96 -1.89 11.75
N ILE A 116 18.05 -2.61 12.85
CA ILE A 116 19.23 -3.36 13.26
C ILE A 116 18.80 -4.79 13.56
N GLU A 117 19.67 -5.74 13.30
CA GLU A 117 19.44 -7.15 13.61
C GLU A 117 18.98 -7.35 15.06
N GLY A 118 17.92 -8.14 15.24
CA GLY A 118 17.29 -8.38 16.53
C GLY A 118 16.47 -7.20 17.07
N ALA A 119 16.18 -6.18 16.26
CA ALA A 119 15.16 -5.19 16.59
C ALA A 119 13.75 -5.80 16.58
N ASP A 120 12.87 -5.28 17.43
CA ASP A 120 11.44 -5.60 17.38
C ASP A 120 10.76 -4.77 16.28
N ALA A 121 11.01 -5.17 15.03
CA ALA A 121 10.47 -4.52 13.85
C ALA A 121 9.35 -5.37 13.21
N PRO A 122 8.34 -4.74 12.59
CA PRO A 122 7.26 -5.47 11.93
C PRO A 122 7.75 -6.44 10.85
N ALA A 123 7.11 -7.60 10.74
CA ALA A 123 7.49 -8.67 9.80
C ALA A 123 7.61 -8.22 8.33
N VAL A 124 6.81 -7.23 7.91
CA VAL A 124 6.86 -6.67 6.56
C VAL A 124 8.22 -6.04 6.23
N LEU A 125 8.92 -5.47 7.22
CA LEU A 125 10.26 -4.91 7.03
C LEU A 125 11.28 -6.03 6.81
N TRP A 126 11.26 -7.07 7.65
CA TRP A 126 12.16 -8.22 7.53
C TRP A 126 11.96 -8.97 6.20
N GLN A 127 10.70 -9.18 5.79
CA GLN A 127 10.39 -9.79 4.49
C GLN A 127 10.94 -8.96 3.32
N THR A 128 10.87 -7.62 3.42
CA THR A 128 11.43 -6.72 2.40
C THR A 128 12.94 -6.87 2.31
N ILE A 129 13.64 -6.91 3.46
CA ILE A 129 15.10 -7.10 3.52
C ILE A 129 15.49 -8.43 2.88
N SER A 130 14.86 -9.53 3.31
CA SER A 130 15.17 -10.87 2.81
C SER A 130 14.93 -11.00 1.30
N LEU A 131 13.77 -10.54 0.80
CA LEU A 131 13.47 -10.60 -0.63
C LEU A 131 14.44 -9.74 -1.46
N THR A 132 14.79 -8.54 -1.00
CA THR A 132 15.72 -7.67 -1.73
C THR A 132 17.11 -8.30 -1.86
N GLN A 133 17.61 -8.91 -0.78
CA GLN A 133 18.89 -9.65 -0.79
C GLN A 133 18.83 -10.85 -1.72
N GLN A 134 17.81 -11.70 -1.57
CA GLN A 134 17.65 -12.91 -2.37
C GLN A 134 17.62 -12.59 -3.87
N ILE A 135 16.74 -11.68 -4.29
CA ILE A 135 16.63 -11.27 -5.71
C ILE A 135 17.98 -10.78 -6.24
N SER A 136 18.68 -9.94 -5.47
CA SER A 136 19.96 -9.36 -5.92
C SER A 136 21.06 -10.42 -6.04
N LEU A 137 21.11 -11.38 -5.12
CA LEU A 137 22.07 -12.48 -5.14
C LEU A 137 21.78 -13.47 -6.28
N ASP A 138 20.51 -13.79 -6.52
CA ASP A 138 20.09 -14.71 -7.58
C ASP A 138 20.36 -14.10 -8.97
N VAL A 139 20.07 -12.81 -9.16
CA VAL A 139 20.39 -12.09 -10.40
C VAL A 139 21.90 -12.02 -10.61
N SER A 140 22.69 -11.78 -9.56
CA SER A 140 24.15 -11.68 -9.67
C SER A 140 24.83 -13.03 -9.92
N SER A 141 24.20 -14.14 -9.52
CA SER A 141 24.74 -15.49 -9.70
C SER A 141 24.37 -16.12 -11.05
N THR A 142 23.45 -15.52 -11.80
CA THR A 142 23.06 -16.00 -13.13
C THR A 142 24.13 -15.60 -14.16
N PRO A 143 24.86 -16.54 -14.79
CA PRO A 143 25.85 -16.20 -15.80
C PRO A 143 25.16 -15.58 -17.02
N ALA A 144 25.76 -14.51 -17.57
CA ALA A 144 25.31 -13.91 -18.83
C ALA A 144 25.28 -15.00 -19.92
N ARG A 145 24.09 -15.27 -20.45
CA ARG A 145 23.88 -16.21 -21.56
C ARG A 145 24.08 -15.52 -22.90
#